data_AF-A0A2D5P6Q6-F1
#
_entry.id   AF-A0A2D5P6Q6-F1
#
_cell.length_a   1.000
_cell.length_b   1.000
_cell.length_c   1.000
_cell.angle_alpha   90.00
_cell.angle_beta   90.00
_cell.angle_gamma   90.00
#
_symmetry.space_group_name_H-M   'P 1'
#
loop_
_entity.id
_entity.type
_entity.pdbx_description
1 polymer ?
#
loop_
_entity_poly.entity_id
_entity_poly.type
_entity_poly.pdbx_seq_one_letter_code
_entity_poly.pdbx_strand_id
1 'polypeptide(L)'
;MFDEKQIKILNDELNSSRIKTRTKGNINLSYLEGFDIIETANIVFGFGNWEYTISTLEQVSQETNTNQNLVVCYKAIVKIVIYNTTHTNLISREDVGFGTGIAKTLADAHENGAKEAITDCIKRTLRTFGNQFGNSLYDKTKNHNTSPQVKNYSQNQNISNTNKTTRNEQTNVNTQQSHQSFNQFEYSSLYNIGLNILEQNGYLLITGDDIFSKKDSIKACGFRWDGKTKQWYKQIEQAA
;
A
#
# COMPACT_ATOMS: atom_id res chain seq x y z
N MET A 1 -11.07 -14.09 -24.87
CA MET A 1 -10.03 -13.18 -24.38
C MET A 1 -10.69 -11.84 -24.03
N PHE A 2 -10.10 -11.04 -23.12
CA PHE A 2 -10.72 -9.80 -22.66
C PHE A 2 -10.99 -8.82 -23.81
N ASP A 3 -12.13 -8.12 -23.75
CA ASP A 3 -12.45 -7.07 -24.70
C ASP A 3 -11.70 -5.76 -24.39
N GLU A 4 -11.74 -4.80 -25.32
CA GLU A 4 -11.03 -3.52 -25.17
C GLU A 4 -11.47 -2.73 -23.94
N LYS A 5 -12.76 -2.81 -23.56
CA LYS A 5 -13.30 -2.11 -22.39
C LYS A 5 -12.74 -2.73 -21.11
N GLN A 6 -12.69 -4.07 -21.03
CA GLN A 6 -12.11 -4.80 -19.91
C GLN A 6 -10.62 -4.49 -19.78
N ILE A 7 -9.86 -4.53 -20.88
CA ILE A 7 -8.42 -4.23 -20.88
C ILE A 7 -8.16 -2.80 -20.41
N LYS A 8 -8.95 -1.83 -20.88
CA LYS A 8 -8.84 -0.44 -20.44
C LYS A 8 -9.06 -0.33 -18.93
N ILE A 9 -10.17 -0.85 -18.41
CA ILE A 9 -10.47 -0.81 -16.98
C ILE A 9 -9.34 -1.46 -16.18
N LEU A 10 -8.89 -2.67 -16.57
CA LEU A 10 -7.83 -3.40 -15.88
C LEU A 10 -6.50 -2.64 -15.81
N ASN A 11 -6.21 -1.78 -16.79
CA ASN A 11 -5.00 -0.96 -16.84
C ASN A 11 -5.12 0.39 -16.12
N ASP A 12 -6.34 0.87 -15.86
CA ASP A 12 -6.56 2.17 -15.23
C ASP A 12 -5.91 2.25 -13.83
N GLU A 13 -5.59 3.46 -13.39
CA GLU A 13 -5.04 3.70 -12.06
C GLU A 13 -6.05 3.37 -10.95
N LEU A 14 -5.55 2.94 -9.80
CA LEU A 14 -6.40 2.70 -8.63
C LEU A 14 -6.84 4.03 -8.03
N ASN A 15 -8.14 4.18 -7.81
CA ASN A 15 -8.65 5.31 -7.04
C ASN A 15 -8.17 5.20 -5.59
N SER A 16 -7.61 6.28 -5.06
CA SER A 16 -7.08 6.33 -3.69
C SER A 16 -8.12 6.02 -2.62
N SER A 17 -9.41 6.25 -2.87
CA SER A 17 -10.51 5.93 -1.94
C SER A 17 -10.68 4.42 -1.68
N ARG A 18 -10.30 3.59 -2.66
CA ARG A 18 -10.33 2.12 -2.57
C ARG A 18 -9.17 1.58 -1.72
N ILE A 19 -8.08 2.33 -1.61
CA ILE A 19 -6.87 1.90 -0.93
C ILE A 19 -7.03 2.09 0.58
N LYS A 20 -6.93 0.99 1.32
CA LYS A 20 -6.87 1.00 2.78
C LYS A 20 -5.44 0.82 3.25
N THR A 21 -5.16 1.28 4.45
CA THR A 21 -3.84 1.13 5.09
C THR A 21 -4.00 0.47 6.44
N ARG A 22 -3.16 -0.51 6.73
CA ARG A 22 -3.02 -1.10 8.06
C ARG A 22 -1.58 -1.02 8.54
N THR A 23 -1.38 -0.83 9.82
CA THR A 23 -0.05 -0.87 10.45
C THR A 23 0.23 -2.30 10.92
N LYS A 24 1.36 -2.87 10.52
CA LYS A 24 1.83 -4.18 11.01
C LYS A 24 3.27 -4.02 11.50
N GLY A 25 3.47 -4.03 12.81
CA GLY A 25 4.76 -3.60 13.40
C GLY A 25 5.03 -2.14 13.07
N ASN A 26 6.20 -1.83 12.51
CA ASN A 26 6.59 -0.46 12.15
C ASN A 26 6.35 -0.10 10.67
N ILE A 27 5.63 -0.96 9.92
CA ILE A 27 5.34 -0.72 8.51
C ILE A 27 3.85 -0.51 8.27
N ASN A 28 3.55 0.45 7.38
CA ASN A 28 2.22 0.65 6.84
C ASN A 28 2.07 -0.16 5.56
N LEU A 29 1.02 -0.96 5.48
CA LEU A 29 0.70 -1.82 4.35
C LEU A 29 -0.58 -1.34 3.70
N SER A 30 -0.50 -0.97 2.43
CA SER A 30 -1.65 -0.64 1.61
C SER A 30 -2.31 -1.92 1.07
N TYR A 31 -3.63 -1.97 1.07
CA TYR A 31 -4.40 -3.12 0.59
C TYR A 31 -5.77 -2.70 0.05
N LEU A 32 -6.40 -3.59 -0.73
CA LEU A 32 -7.81 -3.51 -1.11
C LEU A 32 -8.62 -4.50 -0.26
N GLU A 33 -9.84 -4.09 0.10
CA GLU A 33 -10.75 -4.92 0.89
C GLU A 33 -11.36 -6.05 0.06
N GLY A 34 -11.76 -7.14 0.73
CA GLY A 34 -12.28 -8.31 0.02
C GLY A 34 -13.54 -8.01 -0.79
N PHE A 35 -14.49 -7.26 -0.23
CA PHE A 35 -15.73 -6.92 -0.93
C PHE A 35 -15.47 -6.08 -2.19
N ASP A 36 -14.57 -5.10 -2.11
CA ASP A 36 -14.19 -4.22 -3.21
C ASP A 36 -13.57 -5.00 -4.38
N ILE A 37 -12.77 -6.04 -4.06
CA ILE A 37 -12.19 -6.94 -5.05
C ILE A 37 -13.28 -7.78 -5.75
N ILE A 38 -14.25 -8.30 -5.00
CA ILE A 38 -15.38 -9.07 -5.57
C ILE A 38 -16.26 -8.17 -6.44
N GLU A 39 -16.59 -6.97 -5.97
CA GLU A 39 -17.38 -5.99 -6.73
C GLU A 39 -16.67 -5.58 -8.02
N THR A 40 -15.35 -5.35 -7.96
CA THR A 40 -14.54 -5.06 -9.14
C THR A 40 -14.56 -6.21 -10.13
N ALA A 41 -14.46 -7.46 -9.67
CA ALA A 41 -14.57 -8.63 -10.55
C ALA A 41 -15.95 -8.70 -11.23
N ASN A 42 -17.03 -8.40 -10.51
CA ASN A 42 -18.37 -8.34 -11.07
C ASN A 42 -18.53 -7.22 -12.11
N ILE A 43 -17.92 -6.05 -11.89
CA ILE A 43 -17.95 -4.92 -12.83
C ILE A 43 -17.14 -5.23 -14.10
N VAL A 44 -15.95 -5.82 -13.96
CA VAL A 44 -15.04 -6.05 -15.09
C VAL A 44 -15.46 -7.28 -15.88
N PHE A 45 -15.74 -8.40 -15.21
CA PHE A 45 -15.98 -9.68 -15.88
C PHE A 45 -17.48 -9.94 -16.09
N GLY A 46 -18.34 -9.45 -15.18
CA GLY A 46 -19.76 -9.75 -15.15
C GLY A 46 -20.07 -10.92 -14.21
N PHE A 47 -21.19 -10.83 -13.48
CA PHE A 47 -21.57 -11.78 -12.43
C PHE A 47 -21.57 -13.27 -12.85
N GLY A 48 -21.89 -13.55 -14.11
CA GLY A 48 -21.96 -14.92 -14.64
C GLY A 48 -20.68 -15.42 -15.32
N ASN A 49 -19.67 -14.56 -15.50
CA ASN A 49 -18.52 -14.85 -16.36
C ASN A 49 -17.23 -15.12 -15.58
N TRP A 50 -17.29 -15.20 -14.25
CA TRP A 50 -16.14 -15.61 -13.46
C TRP A 50 -16.57 -16.45 -12.26
N GLU A 51 -15.68 -17.34 -11.85
CA GLU A 51 -15.88 -18.19 -10.69
C GLU A 51 -14.55 -18.43 -9.98
N TYR A 52 -14.63 -18.92 -8.74
CA TYR A 52 -13.47 -19.41 -8.03
C TYR A 52 -13.76 -20.74 -7.37
N THR A 53 -12.73 -21.58 -7.28
CA THR A 53 -12.78 -22.87 -6.60
C THR A 53 -11.70 -22.88 -5.52
N ILE A 54 -12.06 -23.27 -4.31
CA ILE A 54 -11.12 -23.52 -3.23
C ILE A 54 -10.53 -24.92 -3.47
N SER A 55 -9.40 -24.97 -4.16
CA SER A 55 -8.67 -26.22 -4.46
C SER A 55 -8.15 -26.88 -3.18
N THR A 56 -7.74 -26.08 -2.20
CA THR A 56 -7.22 -26.57 -0.91
C THR A 56 -7.51 -25.54 0.18
N LEU A 57 -7.86 -26.02 1.37
CA LEU A 57 -7.87 -25.26 2.61
C LEU A 57 -7.33 -26.16 3.72
N GLU A 58 -6.15 -25.83 4.24
CA GLU A 58 -5.48 -26.65 5.24
C GLU A 58 -5.02 -25.81 6.43
N GLN A 59 -5.15 -26.39 7.63
CA GLN A 59 -4.50 -25.86 8.82
C GLN A 59 -3.01 -26.19 8.74
N VAL A 60 -2.15 -25.18 8.88
CA VAL A 60 -0.69 -25.37 8.81
C VAL A 60 -0.02 -25.36 10.19
N SER A 61 -0.59 -24.65 11.16
CA SER A 61 -0.08 -24.59 12.53
C SER A 61 -1.17 -24.19 13.51
N GLN A 62 -0.95 -24.53 14.77
CA GLN A 62 -1.78 -24.10 15.89
C GLN A 62 -0.91 -23.99 17.14
N GLU A 63 -1.01 -22.86 17.83
CA GLU A 63 -0.28 -22.59 19.06
C GLU A 63 -1.09 -21.67 20.00
N THR A 64 -0.59 -21.48 21.21
CA THR A 64 -1.12 -20.50 22.16
C THR A 64 -0.06 -19.43 22.38
N ASN A 65 -0.40 -18.17 22.13
CA ASN A 65 0.54 -17.06 22.31
C ASN A 65 0.70 -16.66 23.80
N THR A 66 1.60 -15.71 24.07
CA THR A 66 1.88 -15.20 25.43
C THR A 66 0.66 -14.60 26.14
N ASN A 67 -0.35 -14.14 25.38
CA ASN A 67 -1.60 -13.59 25.91
C ASN A 67 -2.69 -14.66 26.10
N GLN A 68 -2.32 -15.94 26.05
CA GLN A 68 -3.24 -17.08 26.13
C GLN A 68 -4.36 -17.03 25.07
N ASN A 69 -4.06 -16.49 23.88
CA ASN A 69 -4.93 -16.62 22.73
C ASN A 69 -4.47 -17.81 21.89
N LEU A 70 -5.42 -18.55 21.34
CA LEU A 70 -5.18 -19.53 20.31
C LEU A 70 -4.83 -18.80 19.02
N VAL A 71 -3.77 -19.26 18.36
CA VAL A 71 -3.30 -18.77 17.06
C VAL A 71 -3.34 -19.95 16.11
N VAL A 72 -4.23 -19.90 15.12
CA VAL A 72 -4.38 -20.95 14.10
C VAL A 72 -4.09 -20.36 12.74
N CYS A 73 -3.21 -21.01 11.98
CA CYS A 73 -2.84 -20.57 10.65
C CYS A 73 -3.42 -21.50 9.59
N TYR A 74 -3.91 -20.92 8.50
CA TYR A 74 -4.44 -21.64 7.35
C TYR A 74 -3.73 -21.23 6.07
N LYS A 75 -3.55 -22.21 5.19
CA LYS A 75 -3.16 -22.02 3.79
C LYS A 75 -4.35 -22.38 2.90
N ALA A 76 -4.65 -21.51 1.93
CA ALA A 76 -5.64 -21.79 0.90
C ALA A 76 -4.97 -21.79 -0.47
N ILE A 77 -5.46 -22.64 -1.38
CA ILE A 77 -5.14 -22.58 -2.81
C ILE A 77 -6.47 -22.34 -3.52
N VAL A 78 -6.55 -21.26 -4.30
CA VAL A 78 -7.76 -20.85 -5.00
C VAL A 78 -7.48 -20.66 -6.48
N LYS A 79 -8.20 -21.43 -7.30
CA LYS A 79 -8.24 -21.25 -8.75
C LYS A 79 -9.38 -20.32 -9.12
N ILE A 80 -9.09 -19.31 -9.94
CA ILE A 80 -10.07 -18.40 -10.53
C ILE A 80 -10.15 -18.69 -12.03
N VAL A 81 -11.37 -18.79 -12.55
CA VAL A 81 -11.65 -18.95 -13.97
C VAL A 81 -12.48 -17.75 -14.43
N ILE A 82 -12.10 -17.16 -15.57
CA ILE A 82 -12.85 -16.09 -16.21
C ILE A 82 -13.17 -16.51 -17.63
N TYR A 83 -14.45 -16.45 -17.96
CA TYR A 83 -15.03 -16.74 -19.26
C TYR A 83 -15.17 -15.45 -20.07
N ASN A 84 -15.10 -15.56 -21.40
CA ASN A 84 -15.64 -14.51 -22.25
C ASN A 84 -17.18 -14.51 -22.21
N THR A 85 -17.80 -13.47 -22.74
CA THR A 85 -19.26 -13.30 -22.74
C THR A 85 -20.04 -14.44 -23.39
N THR A 86 -19.43 -15.16 -24.34
CA THR A 86 -20.04 -16.31 -25.01
C THR A 86 -19.71 -17.65 -24.37
N HIS A 87 -18.93 -17.67 -23.27
CA HIS A 87 -18.42 -18.88 -22.60
C HIS A 87 -17.70 -19.88 -23.51
N THR A 88 -17.14 -19.41 -24.63
CA THR A 88 -16.38 -20.25 -25.58
C THR A 88 -14.89 -20.28 -25.28
N ASN A 89 -14.39 -19.27 -24.56
CA ASN A 89 -13.00 -19.15 -24.16
C ASN A 89 -12.91 -18.84 -22.68
N LEU A 90 -11.89 -19.38 -22.02
CA LEU A 90 -11.60 -19.08 -20.63
C LEU A 90 -10.11 -18.82 -20.41
N ILE A 91 -9.83 -18.12 -19.33
CA ILE A 91 -8.50 -18.06 -18.72
C ILE A 91 -8.62 -18.50 -17.27
N SER A 92 -7.58 -19.14 -16.75
CA SER A 92 -7.55 -19.51 -15.34
C SER A 92 -6.22 -19.21 -14.70
N ARG A 93 -6.25 -18.86 -13.41
CA ARG A 93 -5.06 -18.59 -12.59
C ARG A 93 -5.28 -19.17 -11.22
N GLU A 94 -4.18 -19.54 -10.58
CA GLU A 94 -4.17 -20.08 -9.23
C GLU A 94 -3.06 -19.39 -8.44
N ASP A 95 -3.31 -19.15 -7.17
CA ASP A 95 -2.33 -18.63 -6.23
C ASP A 95 -2.58 -19.32 -4.87
N VAL A 96 -1.73 -18.98 -3.90
CA VAL A 96 -1.84 -19.40 -2.51
C VAL A 96 -2.19 -18.20 -1.65
N GLY A 97 -3.07 -18.36 -0.67
CA GLY A 97 -3.37 -17.37 0.36
C GLY A 97 -3.06 -17.90 1.75
N PHE A 98 -2.87 -16.98 2.68
CA PHE A 98 -2.57 -17.31 4.07
C PHE A 98 -3.44 -16.50 5.02
N GLY A 99 -3.92 -17.15 6.08
CA GLY A 99 -4.76 -16.53 7.09
C GLY A 99 -4.33 -16.92 8.51
N THR A 100 -4.50 -16.00 9.45
CA THR A 100 -4.13 -16.20 10.85
C THR A 100 -5.30 -15.80 11.74
N GLY A 101 -5.95 -16.79 12.33
CA GLY A 101 -6.99 -16.56 13.31
C GLY A 101 -6.41 -16.50 14.71
N ILE A 102 -6.65 -15.38 15.41
CA ILE A 102 -6.25 -15.18 16.80
C ILE A 102 -7.51 -14.97 17.63
N ALA A 103 -7.82 -15.90 18.53
CA ALA A 103 -9.01 -15.79 19.38
C ALA A 103 -8.86 -16.51 20.71
N LYS A 104 -9.84 -16.29 21.61
CA LYS A 104 -9.92 -17.02 22.89
C LYS A 104 -10.48 -18.43 22.72
N THR A 105 -11.35 -18.65 21.74
CA THR A 105 -11.94 -19.96 21.46
C THR A 105 -11.31 -20.59 20.21
N LEU A 106 -11.31 -21.91 20.15
CA LEU A 106 -10.86 -22.63 18.95
C LEU A 106 -11.75 -22.29 17.76
N ALA A 107 -13.08 -22.29 17.96
CA ALA A 107 -14.04 -22.03 16.89
C ALA A 107 -13.77 -20.69 16.19
N ASP A 108 -13.64 -19.61 16.96
CA ASP A 108 -13.38 -18.27 16.40
C ASP A 108 -12.00 -18.19 15.72
N ALA A 109 -10.98 -18.86 16.27
CA ALA A 109 -9.65 -18.88 15.67
C ALA A 109 -9.64 -19.64 14.33
N HIS A 110 -10.29 -20.80 14.26
CA HIS A 110 -10.44 -21.55 13.01
C HIS A 110 -11.26 -20.77 11.98
N GLU A 111 -12.38 -20.17 12.39
CA GLU A 111 -13.24 -19.36 11.52
C GLU A 111 -12.47 -18.18 10.91
N ASN A 112 -11.79 -17.40 11.74
CA ASN A 112 -11.04 -16.23 11.30
C ASN A 112 -9.87 -16.62 10.37
N GLY A 113 -9.09 -17.62 10.75
CA GLY A 113 -7.93 -18.06 9.97
C GLY A 113 -8.32 -18.62 8.61
N ALA A 114 -9.36 -19.46 8.55
CA ALA A 114 -9.85 -20.03 7.29
C ALA A 114 -10.43 -18.95 6.35
N LYS A 115 -11.27 -18.04 6.90
CA LYS A 115 -11.86 -16.94 6.12
C LYS A 115 -10.79 -15.99 5.57
N GLU A 116 -9.81 -15.63 6.38
CA GLU A 116 -8.70 -14.78 5.93
C GLU A 116 -7.87 -15.46 4.84
N ALA A 117 -7.54 -16.75 4.97
CA ALA A 117 -6.74 -17.47 3.99
C ALA A 117 -7.40 -17.50 2.60
N ILE A 118 -8.70 -17.79 2.54
CA ILE A 118 -9.46 -17.79 1.29
C ILE A 118 -9.52 -16.38 0.69
N THR A 119 -9.82 -15.37 1.52
CA THR A 119 -9.93 -13.98 1.07
C THR A 119 -8.59 -13.47 0.54
N ASP A 120 -7.49 -13.75 1.23
CA ASP A 120 -6.14 -13.41 0.78
C ASP A 120 -5.82 -14.08 -0.56
N CYS A 121 -6.12 -15.38 -0.69
CA CYS A 121 -5.88 -16.12 -1.92
C CYS A 121 -6.64 -15.52 -3.10
N ILE A 122 -7.93 -15.21 -2.93
CA ILE A 122 -8.76 -14.58 -3.99
C ILE A 122 -8.14 -13.25 -4.43
N LYS A 123 -7.75 -12.40 -3.48
CA LYS A 123 -7.12 -11.10 -3.79
C LYS A 123 -5.82 -11.27 -4.55
N ARG A 124 -4.98 -12.23 -4.15
CA ARG A 124 -3.68 -12.51 -4.79
C ARG A 124 -3.85 -13.07 -6.19
N THR A 125 -4.77 -14.01 -6.39
CA THR A 125 -5.08 -14.55 -7.71
C THR A 125 -5.63 -13.44 -8.61
N LEU A 126 -6.59 -12.63 -8.15
CA LEU A 126 -7.19 -11.56 -8.96
C LEU A 126 -6.21 -10.43 -9.30
N ARG A 127 -5.29 -10.09 -8.40
CA ARG A 127 -4.23 -9.08 -8.61
C ARG A 127 -3.50 -9.27 -9.93
N THR A 128 -3.29 -10.52 -10.32
CA THR A 128 -2.55 -10.82 -11.55
C THR A 128 -3.26 -10.28 -12.81
N PHE A 129 -4.59 -10.10 -12.81
CA PHE A 129 -5.36 -9.71 -14.00
C PHE A 129 -5.23 -8.23 -14.35
N GLY A 130 -4.83 -7.38 -13.41
CA GLY A 130 -4.67 -5.97 -13.68
C GLY A 130 -4.58 -5.10 -12.44
N ASN A 131 -4.35 -3.82 -12.68
CA ASN A 131 -4.13 -2.84 -11.64
C ASN A 131 -5.35 -2.63 -10.74
N GLN A 132 -6.57 -2.74 -11.30
CA GLN A 132 -7.81 -2.59 -10.53
C GLN A 132 -7.98 -3.61 -9.40
N PHE A 133 -7.17 -4.67 -9.38
CA PHE A 133 -7.12 -5.66 -8.31
C PHE A 133 -5.89 -5.51 -7.39
N GLY A 134 -5.23 -4.34 -7.41
CA GLY A 134 -4.17 -4.04 -6.43
C GLY A 134 -2.74 -4.25 -6.93
N ASN A 135 -2.51 -4.47 -8.23
CA ASN A 135 -1.15 -4.78 -8.73
C ASN A 135 -0.16 -3.63 -8.46
N SER A 136 -0.54 -2.36 -8.64
CA SER A 136 0.34 -1.23 -8.36
C SER A 136 0.66 -1.03 -6.88
N LEU A 137 -0.10 -1.62 -5.95
CA LEU A 137 0.21 -1.50 -4.52
C LEU A 137 1.52 -2.22 -4.14
N TYR A 138 1.95 -3.16 -4.99
CA TYR A 138 3.23 -3.86 -4.84
C TYR A 138 4.41 -3.09 -5.47
N ASP A 139 4.13 -2.03 -6.22
CA ASP A 139 5.16 -1.16 -6.78
C ASP A 139 5.69 -0.21 -5.69
N LYS A 140 6.88 -0.54 -5.19
CA LYS A 140 7.55 0.24 -4.15
C LYS A 140 7.91 1.65 -4.60
N THR A 141 7.99 1.93 -5.90
CA THR A 141 8.26 3.28 -6.41
C THR A 141 7.07 4.22 -6.17
N LYS A 142 5.84 3.68 -6.09
CA LYS A 142 4.59 4.46 -5.94
C LYS A 142 4.14 4.66 -4.48
N ASN A 143 4.60 3.80 -3.56
CA ASN A 143 4.25 3.87 -2.14
C ASN A 143 4.87 5.06 -1.38
N HIS A 144 5.64 5.93 -2.06
CA HIS A 144 6.28 7.11 -1.46
C HIS A 144 5.37 8.34 -1.33
N ASN A 145 4.13 8.34 -1.85
CA ASN A 145 3.31 9.57 -1.94
C ASN A 145 1.89 9.50 -1.33
N THR A 146 1.48 8.43 -0.65
CA THR A 146 0.17 8.40 0.02
C THR A 146 0.27 8.78 1.50
N SER A 147 0.83 9.95 1.79
CA SER A 147 0.41 10.68 2.99
C SER A 147 -0.85 11.46 2.62
N PRO A 148 -2.03 11.17 3.20
CA PRO A 148 -3.15 12.09 3.07
C PRO A 148 -2.69 13.40 3.70
N GLN A 149 -2.55 14.45 2.89
CA GLN A 149 -2.49 15.82 3.41
C GLN A 149 -3.81 16.07 4.13
N VAL A 150 -3.83 15.87 5.44
CA VAL A 150 -4.91 16.33 6.31
C VAL A 150 -4.87 17.85 6.24
N LYS A 151 -5.71 18.43 5.37
CA LYS A 151 -6.04 19.84 5.41
C LYS A 151 -6.78 20.08 6.74
N ASN A 152 -6.04 20.49 7.76
CA ASN A 152 -6.61 20.98 9.01
C ASN A 152 -7.40 22.26 8.69
N TYR A 153 -8.72 22.13 8.57
CA TYR A 153 -9.63 23.26 8.60
C TYR A 153 -9.80 23.69 10.05
N SER A 154 -9.06 24.71 10.46
CA SER A 154 -9.38 25.50 11.64
C SER A 154 -10.69 26.24 11.38
N GLN A 155 -11.81 25.75 11.92
CA GLN A 155 -13.07 26.49 11.95
C GLN A 155 -12.95 27.65 12.95
N ASN A 156 -12.77 28.86 12.45
CA ASN A 156 -13.22 30.07 13.14
C ASN A 156 -14.51 30.54 12.47
N GLN A 157 -15.60 30.45 13.23
CA GLN A 157 -16.87 31.10 12.87
C GLN A 157 -16.70 32.61 12.99
N ASN A 158 -17.10 33.36 11.94
CA ASN A 158 -17.99 34.51 12.07
C ASN A 158 -18.27 35.23 10.73
N ILE A 159 -19.58 35.43 10.49
CA ILE A 159 -20.24 36.61 9.87
C ILE A 159 -20.32 36.73 8.33
N SER A 160 -21.55 36.49 7.85
CA SER A 160 -22.42 37.29 6.96
C SER A 160 -21.98 37.87 5.60
N ASN A 161 -22.79 37.48 4.60
CA ASN A 161 -23.39 38.26 3.50
C ASN A 161 -22.61 38.68 2.23
N THR A 162 -23.34 38.44 1.11
CA THR A 162 -23.46 39.19 -0.17
C THR A 162 -22.50 38.98 -1.34
N ASN A 163 -23.08 38.45 -2.44
CA ASN A 163 -22.92 38.70 -3.88
C ASN A 163 -21.66 39.43 -4.40
N LYS A 164 -20.95 38.81 -5.38
CA LYS A 164 -20.75 39.30 -6.78
C LYS A 164 -19.58 38.63 -7.54
N THR A 165 -19.86 38.28 -8.81
CA THR A 165 -19.04 38.29 -10.05
C THR A 165 -17.53 37.98 -10.06
N THR A 166 -17.20 36.98 -10.89
CA THR A 166 -16.19 36.96 -11.97
C THR A 166 -14.77 37.47 -11.72
N ARG A 167 -13.77 36.56 -11.78
CA ARG A 167 -12.56 36.72 -12.62
C ARG A 167 -11.70 35.46 -12.68
N ASN A 168 -11.25 35.16 -13.89
CA ASN A 168 -10.18 34.22 -14.22
C ASN A 168 -8.87 34.67 -13.55
N GLU A 169 -8.19 33.77 -12.85
CA GLU A 169 -6.74 33.82 -12.68
C GLU A 169 -6.16 32.42 -12.88
N GLN A 170 -5.46 32.27 -14.01
CA GLN A 170 -4.52 31.19 -14.29
C GLN A 170 -3.39 31.26 -13.27
N THR A 171 -3.20 30.20 -12.50
CA THR A 171 -1.95 29.98 -11.76
C THR A 171 -1.24 28.78 -12.35
N ASN A 172 -0.27 29.10 -13.21
CA ASN A 172 0.82 28.21 -13.59
C ASN A 172 1.51 27.70 -12.33
N VAL A 173 1.46 26.40 -12.07
CA VAL A 173 2.37 25.76 -11.12
C VAL A 173 3.58 25.28 -11.92
N ASN A 174 4.60 26.13 -11.93
CA ASN A 174 5.95 25.76 -12.35
C ASN A 174 6.42 24.58 -11.50
N THR A 175 6.63 23.43 -12.12
CA THR A 175 7.44 22.33 -11.59
C THR A 175 8.90 22.76 -11.58
N GLN A 176 9.35 23.41 -10.51
CA GLN A 176 10.78 23.53 -10.23
C GLN A 176 11.30 22.14 -9.83
N GLN A 177 11.85 21.43 -10.82
CA GLN A 177 12.72 20.28 -10.60
C GLN A 177 13.93 20.76 -9.78
N SER A 178 13.97 20.39 -8.50
CA SER A 178 15.21 20.49 -7.73
C SER A 178 16.14 19.38 -8.20
N HIS A 179 17.26 19.75 -8.82
CA HIS A 179 18.36 18.84 -9.13
C HIS A 179 19.02 18.43 -7.81
N GLN A 180 18.55 17.36 -7.19
CA GLN A 180 19.27 16.71 -6.10
C GLN A 180 20.41 15.88 -6.68
N SER A 181 21.62 16.04 -6.16
CA SER A 181 22.83 15.41 -6.70
C SER A 181 23.06 13.98 -6.17
N PHE A 182 22.14 13.46 -5.36
CA PHE A 182 22.20 12.14 -4.75
C PHE A 182 21.00 11.27 -5.13
N ASN A 183 21.21 9.95 -5.13
CA ASN A 183 20.14 8.99 -5.39
C ASN A 183 19.23 8.89 -4.15
N GLN A 184 18.04 9.49 -4.24
CA GLN A 184 17.04 9.47 -3.16
C GLN A 184 16.64 8.04 -2.72
N PHE A 185 16.75 7.04 -3.60
CA PHE A 185 16.42 5.65 -3.30
C PHE A 185 17.39 5.00 -2.31
N GLU A 186 18.64 5.47 -2.21
CA GLU A 186 19.66 4.97 -1.27
C GLU A 186 19.20 5.09 0.19
N TYR A 187 18.40 6.11 0.50
CA TYR A 187 18.01 6.45 1.87
C TYR A 187 16.52 6.24 2.16
N SER A 188 15.84 5.44 1.34
CA SER A 188 14.43 5.05 1.51
C SER A 188 14.07 4.61 2.94
N SER A 189 14.97 3.90 3.63
CA SER A 189 14.80 3.48 5.03
C SER A 189 14.66 4.64 6.02
N LEU A 190 15.31 5.78 5.78
CA LEU A 190 15.24 6.97 6.64
C LEU A 190 13.92 7.72 6.43
N TYR A 191 13.47 7.86 5.18
CA TYR A 191 12.17 8.45 4.87
C TYR A 191 11.01 7.65 5.50
N ASN A 192 11.09 6.33 5.46
CA ASN A 192 10.07 5.44 6.02
C ASN A 192 9.90 5.58 7.55
N ILE A 193 10.91 6.10 8.26
CA ILE A 193 10.84 6.35 9.71
C ILE A 193 10.60 7.84 10.02
N GLY A 194 10.12 8.61 9.04
CA GLY A 194 9.74 10.01 9.20
C GLY A 194 10.93 10.97 9.32
N LEU A 195 12.08 10.62 8.75
CA LEU A 195 13.22 11.52 8.60
C LEU A 195 13.29 12.04 7.17
N ASN A 196 13.76 13.27 7.02
CA ASN A 196 14.01 13.91 5.73
C ASN A 196 15.50 14.15 5.55
N ILE A 197 15.93 14.25 4.29
CA ILE A 197 17.31 14.53 3.92
C ILE A 197 17.33 15.82 3.11
N LEU A 198 18.16 16.76 3.54
CA LEU A 198 18.40 18.02 2.85
C LEU A 198 19.83 18.07 2.35
N GLU A 199 20.02 18.50 1.11
CA GLU A 199 21.34 18.77 0.55
C GLU A 199 21.72 20.23 0.83
N GLN A 200 22.85 20.43 1.50
CA GLN A 200 23.39 21.75 1.80
C GLN A 200 24.92 21.73 1.76
N ASN A 201 25.52 22.61 0.96
CA ASN A 201 26.98 22.80 0.86
C ASN A 201 27.78 21.51 0.60
N GLY A 202 27.25 20.59 -0.23
CA GLY A 202 27.91 19.30 -0.54
C GLY A 202 27.74 18.21 0.53
N TYR A 203 26.87 18.44 1.51
CA TYR A 203 26.51 17.47 2.54
C TYR A 203 25.02 17.16 2.51
N LEU A 204 24.69 15.90 2.83
CA LEU A 204 23.36 15.45 3.17
C LEU A 204 23.15 15.63 4.67
N LEU A 205 22.07 16.31 5.07
CA LEU A 205 21.70 16.60 6.45
C LEU A 205 20.37 15.94 6.80
N ILE A 206 20.29 15.31 7.97
CA ILE A 206 19.03 14.71 8.46
C ILE A 206 18.20 15.74 9.21
N THR A 207 16.92 15.82 8.86
CA THR A 207 15.91 16.59 9.59
C THR A 207 14.68 15.73 9.90
N GLY A 208 13.85 16.14 10.85
CA GLY A 208 12.63 15.44 11.24
C GLY A 208 12.45 15.38 12.76
N ASP A 209 11.37 14.72 13.17
CA ASP A 209 11.04 14.58 14.60
C ASP A 209 11.74 13.36 15.22
N ASP A 210 12.11 13.52 16.49
CA ASP A 210 12.70 12.47 17.33
C ASP A 210 13.93 11.78 16.70
N ILE A 211 14.83 12.60 16.14
CA ILE A 211 16.03 12.13 15.42
C ILE A 211 16.93 11.24 16.32
N PHE A 212 16.99 11.54 17.62
CA PHE A 212 17.85 10.82 18.56
C PHE A 212 17.39 9.39 18.84
N SER A 213 16.08 9.12 18.86
CA SER A 213 15.57 7.75 19.01
C SER A 213 15.84 6.89 17.78
N LYS A 214 16.04 7.53 16.62
CA LYS A 214 16.28 6.90 15.31
C LYS A 214 17.77 6.80 14.93
N LYS A 215 18.68 7.08 15.87
CA LYS A 215 20.13 7.18 15.64
C LYS A 215 20.75 5.94 14.98
N ASP A 216 20.27 4.74 15.30
CA ASP A 216 20.88 3.51 14.81
C ASP A 216 20.56 3.30 13.32
N SER A 217 19.33 3.62 12.89
CA SER A 217 18.94 3.65 11.48
C SER A 217 19.74 4.70 10.70
N ILE A 218 19.96 5.88 11.28
CA ILE A 218 20.74 6.97 10.66
C ILE A 218 22.21 6.54 10.45
N LYS A 219 22.83 5.91 11.47
CA LYS A 219 24.20 5.38 11.38
C LYS A 219 24.32 4.27 10.33
N ALA A 220 23.33 3.40 10.22
CA ALA A 220 23.32 2.30 9.25
C ALA A 220 23.38 2.79 7.80
N CYS A 221 22.86 4.00 7.51
CA CYS A 221 22.95 4.66 6.21
C CYS A 221 24.24 5.47 5.99
N GLY A 222 25.20 5.39 6.91
CA GLY A 222 26.52 6.01 6.78
C GLY A 222 26.63 7.45 7.28
N PHE A 223 25.57 8.03 7.84
CA PHE A 223 25.62 9.38 8.42
C PHE A 223 26.47 9.41 9.70
N ARG A 224 27.03 10.58 10.01
CA ARG A 224 27.86 10.87 11.18
C ARG A 224 27.26 12.02 11.96
N TRP A 225 27.48 12.04 13.27
CA TRP A 225 26.98 13.08 14.16
C TRP A 225 28.03 14.18 14.33
N ASP A 226 27.64 15.43 14.08
CA ASP A 226 28.46 16.60 14.43
C ASP A 226 28.00 17.18 15.77
N GLY A 227 28.88 17.10 16.77
CA GLY A 227 28.62 17.61 18.12
C GLY A 227 28.54 19.14 18.21
N LYS A 228 29.11 19.88 17.24
CA LYS A 228 29.10 21.36 17.24
C LYS A 228 27.79 21.91 16.69
N THR A 229 27.34 21.38 15.55
CA THR A 229 26.09 21.81 14.89
C THR A 229 24.85 21.06 15.39
N LYS A 230 25.04 19.96 16.14
CA LYS A 230 23.98 19.06 16.60
C LYS A 230 23.15 18.49 15.44
N GLN A 231 23.82 18.11 14.36
CA GLN A 231 23.19 17.57 13.15
C GLN A 231 23.86 16.27 12.71
N TRP A 232 23.07 15.41 12.04
CA TRP A 232 23.60 14.25 11.34
C TRP A 232 23.91 14.62 9.90
N TYR A 233 25.11 14.27 9.43
CA TYR A 233 25.59 14.63 8.10
C TYR A 233 26.26 13.46 7.39
N LYS A 234 26.25 13.48 6.05
CA LYS A 234 27.03 12.58 5.17
C LYS A 234 27.54 13.39 3.98
N GLN A 235 28.80 13.24 3.60
CA GLN A 235 29.35 13.94 2.43
C GLN A 235 28.85 13.30 1.14
N ILE A 236 28.53 14.11 0.13
CA ILE A 236 28.16 13.60 -1.20
C ILE A 236 29.45 13.22 -1.93
N GLU A 237 29.62 11.94 -2.24
CA GLU A 237 30.72 11.48 -3.08
C GLU A 237 30.41 11.88 -4.52
N GLN A 238 31.19 12.80 -5.10
CA GLN A 238 31.13 13.06 -6.53
C GLN A 238 31.67 11.82 -7.26
N ALA A 239 30.86 11.24 -8.15
CA ALA A 239 31.32 10.18 -9.04
C ALA A 239 32.50 10.72 -9.86
N ALA A 240 33.67 10.11 -9.72
CA ALA A 240 34.83 10.32 -10.57
C ALA A 240 34.64 9.64 -11.94
#